data_AF-A0A524BHD7-F1
#
_entry.id   AF-A0A524BHD7-F1
#
_cell.length_a   1.000
_cell.length_b   1.000
_cell.length_c   1.000
_cell.angle_alpha   90.00
_cell.angle_beta   90.00
_cell.angle_gamma   90.00
#
_symmetry.space_group_name_H-M   'P 1'
#
loop_
_entity.id
_entity.type
_entity.pdbx_description
1 polymer ?
#
loop_
_entity_poly.entity_id
_entity_poly.type
_entity_poly.pdbx_seq_one_letter_code
_entity_poly.pdbx_strand_id
1 'polypeptide(L)'
;MQWAGEAVARANADVVTPENKIEFLRAYERNTAAKWFDKYGINEIDAKERLQRYGLNPCVTADTWIHTEKGARQVKDLVGKQTSVYINGELFSTTREGFWLTGVKSVLKVITQEGYELRLTGNHQLLKVTAQTQKKQYSEWTETKNLNPGDYISVHNHREAQHWDSFGTFDEGWLIGNLIGNGSISSTQWGKTALLRYWEDSQEEMGKHAVALLKKTVDYAGTTESGHYYKQQNYRVIQSTELAKLAASYDVTLDNKMPTRKIEEASYAFYCGFLRGLFDADGSVQGSQQKGISIRLSQSNLETLQIVQRMLARLGIISTIYQERPNELVISNDNIYVFQDIVGFQKPDKANRLNKLINGYKRKLNRERFVIKIKEIIPDGVEEVFDCTVPGVSRFDANGIVAHNCGEIIGNNFHCVSGDTLLITKDGLHSIKDVVGCDVEIWNGENWSQVQPFKTGSSLFLYRFLFAAFPYLFSPEYPLFFVKDLSLIPLSEPPLQADLSYAVFFLKPPQYIR
;
A
#
# COMPACT_ATOMS: atom_id res chain seq x y z
N MET A 1 1.67 23.51 -12.81
CA MET A 1 1.47 22.82 -14.11
C MET A 1 2.82 22.32 -14.57
N GLN A 2 3.02 21.00 -14.65
CA GLN A 2 4.21 20.46 -15.30
C GLN A 2 4.12 20.83 -16.78
N TRP A 3 5.12 21.54 -17.28
CA TRP A 3 5.17 21.97 -18.66
C TRP A 3 5.20 20.74 -19.58
N ALA A 4 4.35 20.71 -20.61
CA ALA A 4 4.13 19.51 -21.42
C ALA A 4 5.44 18.95 -22.01
N GLY A 5 6.37 19.81 -22.41
CA GLY A 5 7.66 19.35 -22.95
C GLY A 5 8.59 18.72 -21.91
N GLU A 6 8.48 19.06 -20.62
CA GLU A 6 9.24 18.39 -19.54
C GLU A 6 8.77 16.94 -19.31
N ALA A 7 7.47 16.70 -19.45
CA ALA A 7 6.90 15.35 -19.37
C ALA A 7 7.29 14.50 -20.60
N VAL A 8 7.22 15.09 -21.79
CA VAL A 8 7.61 14.42 -23.04
C VAL A 8 9.11 14.15 -23.09
N ALA A 9 9.94 15.06 -22.59
CA ALA A 9 11.39 14.85 -22.48
C ALA A 9 11.70 13.60 -21.64
N ARG A 10 11.03 13.46 -20.50
CA ARG A 10 11.22 12.34 -19.57
C ARG A 10 10.74 11.01 -20.16
N ALA A 11 9.61 11.01 -20.85
CA ALA A 11 9.07 9.84 -21.53
C ALA A 11 9.90 9.40 -22.76
N ASN A 12 10.89 10.22 -23.15
CA ASN A 12 11.85 9.94 -24.20
C ASN A 12 13.29 9.95 -23.67
N ALA A 13 13.52 9.55 -22.42
CA ALA A 13 14.86 9.55 -21.80
C ALA A 13 15.89 8.65 -22.53
N ASP A 14 15.43 7.77 -23.43
CA ASP A 14 16.27 7.01 -24.36
C ASP A 14 16.97 7.89 -25.41
N VAL A 15 16.41 9.08 -25.69
CA VAL A 15 16.91 10.03 -26.70
C VAL A 15 17.18 11.40 -26.09
N VAL A 16 16.40 11.81 -25.09
CA VAL A 16 16.45 13.10 -24.40
C VAL A 16 17.20 12.94 -23.08
N THR A 17 18.52 13.07 -23.14
CA THR A 17 19.45 12.98 -22.01
C THR A 17 19.59 14.34 -21.29
N PRO A 18 20.17 14.40 -20.08
CA PRO A 18 20.40 15.67 -19.39
C PRO A 18 21.16 16.72 -20.23
N GLU A 19 22.09 16.27 -21.07
CA GLU A 19 22.95 17.12 -21.90
C GLU A 19 22.18 17.80 -23.05
N ASN A 20 21.19 17.11 -23.61
CA ASN A 20 20.43 17.60 -24.76
C ASN A 20 19.00 18.07 -24.39
N LYS A 21 18.59 17.89 -23.13
CA LYS A 21 17.26 18.24 -22.62
C LYS A 21 16.87 19.67 -22.97
N ILE A 22 17.74 20.65 -22.68
CA ILE A 22 17.44 22.07 -22.93
C ILE A 22 17.15 22.34 -24.41
N GLU A 23 17.87 21.66 -25.31
CA GLU A 23 17.66 21.78 -26.75
C GLU A 23 16.32 21.17 -27.18
N PHE A 24 15.99 19.98 -26.66
CA PHE A 24 14.70 19.34 -26.88
C PHE A 24 13.53 20.21 -26.38
N LEU A 25 13.61 20.76 -25.15
CA LEU A 25 12.57 21.62 -24.59
C LEU A 25 12.35 22.86 -25.48
N ARG A 26 13.42 23.50 -25.98
CA ARG A 26 13.30 24.62 -26.94
C ARG A 26 12.66 24.20 -28.26
N ALA A 27 12.99 23.02 -28.78
CA ALA A 27 12.37 22.49 -29.99
C ALA A 27 10.88 22.19 -29.78
N TYR A 28 10.51 21.74 -28.59
CA TYR A 28 9.12 21.47 -28.21
C TYR A 28 8.31 22.76 -28.08
N GLU A 29 8.84 23.82 -27.46
CA GLU A 29 8.20 25.15 -27.41
C GLU A 29 7.90 25.73 -28.79
N ARG A 30 8.76 25.42 -29.77
CA ARG A 30 8.65 25.92 -31.15
C ARG A 30 7.80 25.01 -32.05
N ASN A 31 7.19 23.96 -31.52
CA ASN A 31 6.50 22.91 -32.29
C ASN A 31 7.39 22.26 -33.37
N THR A 32 8.70 22.23 -33.16
CA THR A 32 9.68 21.62 -34.08
C THR A 32 10.30 20.34 -33.51
N ALA A 33 9.81 19.83 -32.36
CA ALA A 33 10.37 18.66 -31.71
C ALA A 33 10.27 17.37 -32.55
N ALA A 34 9.30 17.27 -33.47
CA ALA A 34 9.20 16.12 -34.38
C ALA A 34 10.44 16.05 -35.30
N LYS A 35 10.86 17.20 -35.83
CA LYS A 35 12.09 17.34 -36.64
C LYS A 35 13.36 17.23 -35.81
N TRP A 36 13.28 17.50 -34.51
CA TRP A 36 14.43 17.34 -33.63
C TRP A 36 14.84 15.87 -33.50
N PHE A 37 13.86 14.96 -33.52
CA PHE A 37 14.07 13.52 -33.53
C PHE A 37 14.76 12.99 -34.80
N ASP A 38 14.72 13.71 -35.92
CA ASP A 38 15.43 13.36 -37.17
C ASP A 38 16.94 13.18 -36.93
N LYS A 39 17.52 13.97 -35.99
CA LYS A 39 18.94 13.89 -35.60
C LYS A 39 19.33 12.53 -35.02
N TYR A 40 18.35 11.76 -34.58
CA TYR A 40 18.49 10.45 -33.93
C TYR A 40 17.93 9.32 -34.80
N GLY A 41 17.62 9.57 -36.07
CA GLY A 41 17.16 8.54 -37.02
C GLY A 41 15.73 8.03 -36.75
N ILE A 42 14.94 8.76 -35.97
CA ILE A 42 13.55 8.42 -35.64
C ILE A 42 12.66 9.02 -36.74
N ASN A 43 11.83 8.18 -37.38
CA ASN A 43 10.97 8.63 -38.47
C ASN A 43 9.81 9.52 -37.96
N GLU A 44 9.14 10.22 -38.89
CA GLU A 44 8.12 11.22 -38.55
C GLU A 44 6.89 10.63 -37.82
N ILE A 45 6.56 9.36 -38.08
CA ILE A 45 5.43 8.67 -37.44
C ILE A 45 5.80 8.37 -35.98
N ASP A 46 6.95 7.73 -35.75
CA ASP A 46 7.48 7.43 -34.43
C ASP A 46 7.73 8.71 -33.61
N ALA A 47 8.21 9.78 -34.25
CA ALA A 47 8.41 11.07 -33.61
C ALA A 47 7.08 11.68 -33.15
N LYS A 48 6.01 11.59 -33.96
CA LYS A 48 4.66 12.06 -33.57
C LYS A 48 4.10 11.24 -32.41
N GLU A 49 4.27 9.92 -32.41
CA GLU A 49 3.87 9.07 -31.29
C GLU A 49 4.67 9.38 -30.01
N ARG A 50 6.00 9.56 -30.13
CA ARG A 50 6.89 9.94 -29.03
C ARG A 50 6.54 11.28 -28.40
N LEU A 51 6.08 12.25 -29.20
CA LEU A 51 5.59 13.54 -28.70
C LEU A 51 4.22 13.46 -28.03
N GLN A 52 3.49 12.37 -28.25
CA GLN A 52 2.23 12.07 -27.57
C GLN A 52 2.43 11.22 -26.31
N ARG A 53 3.67 10.79 -26.01
CA ARG A 53 4.05 10.15 -24.74
C ARG A 53 4.07 11.18 -23.62
N TYR A 54 2.89 11.66 -23.23
CA TYR A 54 2.71 12.28 -21.95
C TYR A 54 2.53 11.12 -20.97
N GLY A 55 3.58 10.82 -20.20
CA GLY A 55 3.40 9.98 -19.02
C GLY A 55 2.35 10.66 -18.15
N LEU A 56 1.12 10.16 -18.18
CA LEU A 56 0.06 10.51 -17.24
C LEU A 56 0.41 9.85 -15.91
N ASN A 57 1.61 10.12 -15.38
CA ASN A 57 2.16 9.44 -14.21
C ASN A 57 1.19 9.75 -13.05
N PRO A 58 0.37 8.78 -12.64
CA PRO A 58 -0.63 8.92 -11.59
C PRO A 58 0.08 8.77 -10.25
N CYS A 59 0.12 9.78 -9.39
CA CYS A 59 1.10 9.76 -8.29
C CYS A 59 0.50 10.06 -6.92
N VAL A 60 1.14 9.53 -5.89
CA VAL A 60 0.83 9.77 -4.48
C VAL A 60 1.87 10.69 -3.85
N THR A 61 1.55 11.25 -2.70
CA THR A 61 2.42 12.17 -1.94
C THR A 61 3.45 11.43 -1.10
N ALA A 62 4.55 12.10 -0.76
CA ALA A 62 5.70 11.52 -0.06
C ALA A 62 5.37 10.94 1.33
N ASP A 63 4.34 11.46 1.98
CA ASP A 63 3.82 11.08 3.30
C ASP A 63 2.80 9.94 3.25
N THR A 64 2.40 9.49 2.06
CA THR A 64 1.52 8.33 1.88
C THR A 64 2.17 7.09 2.47
N TRP A 65 1.42 6.35 3.27
CA TRP A 65 1.87 5.11 3.88
C TRP A 65 1.58 3.90 2.99
N ILE A 66 2.56 3.03 2.86
CA ILE A 66 2.50 1.77 2.13
C ILE A 66 2.69 0.62 3.12
N HIS A 67 1.85 -0.41 3.05
CA HIS A 67 2.04 -1.65 3.82
C HIS A 67 3.13 -2.52 3.17
N THR A 68 4.30 -2.64 3.82
CA THR A 68 5.45 -3.40 3.31
C THR A 68 5.72 -4.67 4.12
N GLU A 69 6.63 -5.53 3.65
CA GLU A 69 7.14 -6.70 4.38
C GLU A 69 7.76 -6.37 5.76
N LYS A 70 8.14 -5.10 6.00
CA LYS A 70 8.72 -4.61 7.27
C LYS A 70 7.76 -3.74 8.07
N GLY A 71 6.46 -3.84 7.78
CA GLY A 71 5.42 -2.97 8.32
C GLY A 71 5.20 -1.71 7.48
N ALA A 72 4.50 -0.72 8.03
CA ALA A 72 4.18 0.50 7.29
C ALA A 72 5.44 1.34 7.02
N ARG A 73 5.60 1.85 5.81
CA ARG A 73 6.64 2.85 5.47
C ARG A 73 6.02 3.96 4.64
N GLN A 74 6.53 5.18 4.78
CA GLN A 74 6.10 6.27 3.92
C GLN A 74 6.82 6.20 2.58
N VAL A 75 6.17 6.66 1.51
CA VAL A 75 6.72 6.61 0.15
C VAL A 75 8.13 7.22 0.07
N LYS A 76 8.37 8.34 0.78
CA LYS A 76 9.70 8.99 0.84
C LYS A 76 10.84 8.07 1.29
N ASP A 77 10.56 7.04 2.09
CA ASP A 77 11.58 6.11 2.60
C ASP A 77 11.85 4.94 1.63
N LEU A 78 10.93 4.72 0.69
CA LEU A 78 10.92 3.65 -0.30
C LEU A 78 11.49 4.09 -1.66
N VAL A 79 11.83 5.37 -1.80
CA VAL A 79 12.36 5.92 -3.05
C VAL A 79 13.68 5.24 -3.42
N GLY A 80 13.76 4.74 -4.66
CA GLY A 80 14.97 4.10 -5.20
C GLY A 80 15.27 2.71 -4.63
N LYS A 81 14.31 2.07 -3.96
CA LYS A 81 14.51 0.78 -3.28
C LYS A 81 13.41 -0.21 -3.66
N GLN A 82 13.79 -1.31 -4.28
CA GLN A 82 12.89 -2.45 -4.44
C GLN A 82 12.35 -2.86 -3.07
N THR A 83 11.03 -2.93 -2.97
CA THR A 83 10.34 -3.21 -1.71
C THR A 83 9.21 -4.18 -1.97
N SER A 84 8.99 -5.13 -1.06
CA SER A 84 7.80 -5.97 -1.11
C SER A 84 6.64 -5.30 -0.37
N VAL A 85 5.50 -5.22 -1.02
CA VAL A 85 4.28 -4.54 -0.56
C VAL A 85 3.12 -5.52 -0.46
N TYR A 86 2.29 -5.37 0.58
CA TYR A 86 1.09 -6.19 0.75
C TYR A 86 -0.07 -5.65 -0.08
N ILE A 87 -0.75 -6.55 -0.78
CA ILE A 87 -1.93 -6.29 -1.60
C ILE A 87 -2.95 -7.35 -1.26
N ASN A 88 -4.00 -6.96 -0.53
CA ASN A 88 -5.04 -7.89 -0.09
C ASN A 88 -4.51 -9.12 0.68
N GLY A 89 -3.48 -8.93 1.51
CA GLY A 89 -2.88 -9.97 2.33
C GLY A 89 -1.73 -10.73 1.65
N GLU A 90 -1.59 -10.61 0.34
CA GLU A 90 -0.50 -11.24 -0.41
C GLU A 90 0.66 -10.27 -0.65
N LEU A 91 1.89 -10.78 -0.66
CA LEU A 91 3.09 -9.96 -0.80
C LEU A 91 3.58 -9.94 -2.24
N PHE A 92 3.82 -8.75 -2.80
CA PHE A 92 4.33 -8.55 -4.15
C PHE A 92 5.53 -7.60 -4.13
N SER A 93 6.54 -7.86 -4.93
CA SER A 93 7.68 -6.94 -5.07
C SER A 93 7.37 -5.83 -6.06
N THR A 94 7.79 -4.60 -5.74
CA THR A 94 7.91 -3.54 -6.76
C THR A 94 9.00 -3.90 -7.79
N THR A 95 9.11 -3.12 -8.86
CA THR A 95 10.31 -3.13 -9.70
C THR A 95 11.56 -2.70 -8.92
N ARG A 96 12.74 -2.86 -9.53
CA ARG A 96 14.04 -2.58 -8.88
C ARG A 96 14.16 -1.13 -8.42
N GLU A 97 13.52 -0.21 -9.14
CA GLU A 97 13.51 1.24 -8.88
C GLU A 97 12.69 1.59 -7.62
N GLY A 98 11.81 0.71 -7.16
CA GLY A 98 10.95 0.98 -6.01
C GLY A 98 9.95 2.08 -6.29
N PHE A 99 9.82 3.04 -5.36
CA PHE A 99 9.14 4.30 -5.64
C PHE A 99 10.10 5.29 -6.30
N TRP A 100 9.60 6.17 -7.16
CA TRP A 100 10.40 7.25 -7.77
C TRP A 100 9.65 8.57 -7.84
N LEU A 101 10.40 9.67 -7.83
CA LEU A 101 9.84 11.01 -8.02
C LEU A 101 9.36 11.17 -9.45
N THR A 102 8.08 11.47 -9.62
CA THR A 102 7.49 11.72 -10.94
C THR A 102 7.41 13.21 -11.28
N GLY A 103 7.60 14.09 -10.31
CA GLY A 103 7.67 15.54 -10.46
C GLY A 103 6.85 16.28 -9.42
N VAL A 104 6.69 17.59 -9.65
CA VAL A 104 5.88 18.49 -8.81
C VAL A 104 4.54 18.72 -9.50
N LYS A 105 3.44 18.26 -8.89
CA LYS A 105 2.11 18.25 -9.51
C LYS A 105 1.04 18.77 -8.54
N SER A 106 -0.10 19.16 -9.10
CA SER A 106 -1.28 19.50 -8.31
C SER A 106 -1.85 18.25 -7.64
N VAL A 107 -2.15 18.36 -6.36
CA VAL A 107 -2.64 17.28 -5.52
C VAL A 107 -4.11 17.51 -5.16
N LEU A 108 -4.86 16.42 -5.10
CA LEU A 108 -6.19 16.34 -4.53
C LEU A 108 -6.11 15.56 -3.22
N LYS A 109 -6.89 15.99 -2.23
CA LYS A 109 -7.13 15.25 -1.00
C LYS A 109 -8.50 14.60 -1.07
N VAL A 110 -8.54 13.27 -1.08
CA VAL A 110 -9.75 12.46 -0.96
C VAL A 110 -10.01 12.23 0.53
N ILE A 111 -11.21 12.56 0.98
CA ILE A 111 -11.66 12.37 2.37
C ILE A 111 -12.91 11.50 2.34
N THR A 112 -12.95 10.46 3.17
CA THR A 112 -14.10 9.53 3.22
C THR A 112 -14.98 9.75 4.44
N GLN A 113 -16.22 9.25 4.37
CA GLN A 113 -17.17 9.33 5.47
C GLN A 113 -16.68 8.54 6.69
N GLU A 114 -15.90 7.49 6.46
CA GLU A 114 -15.33 6.63 7.49
C GLU A 114 -14.09 7.22 8.15
N GLY A 115 -13.52 8.31 7.62
CA GLY A 115 -12.37 9.02 8.20
C GLY A 115 -11.02 8.75 7.55
N TYR A 116 -10.98 7.95 6.47
CA TYR A 116 -9.77 7.71 5.69
C TYR A 116 -9.45 8.91 4.79
N GLU A 117 -8.17 9.15 4.59
CA GLU A 117 -7.67 10.25 3.77
C GLU A 117 -6.51 9.79 2.89
N LEU A 118 -6.48 10.29 1.64
CA LEU A 118 -5.38 10.07 0.70
C LEU A 118 -5.14 11.30 -0.15
N ARG A 119 -3.86 11.67 -0.30
CA ARG A 119 -3.40 12.81 -1.09
C ARG A 119 -2.69 12.29 -2.33
N LEU A 120 -3.23 12.58 -3.51
CA LEU A 120 -2.79 12.04 -4.79
C LEU A 120 -3.14 12.96 -5.97
N THR A 121 -2.55 12.72 -7.14
CA THR A 121 -2.84 13.51 -8.34
C THR A 121 -4.22 13.17 -8.92
N GLY A 122 -4.85 14.13 -9.59
CA GLY A 122 -6.21 13.94 -10.14
C GLY A 122 -6.35 12.83 -11.18
N ASN A 123 -5.29 12.50 -11.92
CA ASN A 123 -5.27 11.37 -12.86
C ASN A 123 -4.99 10.02 -12.19
N HIS A 124 -4.67 9.97 -10.88
CA HIS A 124 -4.40 8.70 -10.21
C HIS A 124 -5.68 7.89 -10.05
N GLN A 125 -5.64 6.62 -10.43
CA GLN A 125 -6.84 5.76 -10.46
C GLN A 125 -7.03 5.04 -9.12
N LEU A 126 -8.24 5.15 -8.58
CA LEU A 126 -8.69 4.39 -7.43
C LEU A 126 -9.74 3.36 -7.86
N LEU A 127 -9.85 2.27 -7.11
CA LEU A 127 -10.77 1.18 -7.43
C LEU A 127 -12.19 1.50 -6.94
N LYS A 128 -12.99 2.13 -7.81
CA LYS A 128 -14.40 2.48 -7.56
C LYS A 128 -15.26 1.24 -7.60
N VAL A 129 -16.17 1.11 -6.63
CA VAL A 129 -17.19 0.06 -6.61
C VAL A 129 -18.42 0.53 -7.37
N THR A 130 -18.74 -0.15 -8.47
CA THR A 130 -19.84 0.21 -9.39
C THR A 130 -21.15 -0.47 -9.01
N ALA A 131 -21.07 -1.70 -8.48
CA ALA A 131 -22.23 -2.42 -7.99
C ALA A 131 -21.85 -3.38 -6.87
N GLN A 132 -22.75 -3.55 -5.91
CA GLN A 132 -22.56 -4.47 -4.80
C GLN A 132 -23.81 -5.33 -4.60
N THR A 133 -23.63 -6.64 -4.67
CA THR A 133 -24.65 -7.63 -4.31
C THR A 133 -24.24 -8.35 -3.02
N GLN A 134 -25.11 -9.21 -2.51
CA GLN A 134 -24.80 -10.04 -1.35
C GLN A 134 -23.57 -10.96 -1.58
N LYS A 135 -23.32 -11.39 -2.84
CA LYS A 135 -22.27 -12.37 -3.18
C LYS A 135 -21.08 -11.80 -3.93
N LYS A 136 -21.29 -10.73 -4.72
CA LYS A 136 -20.29 -10.16 -5.62
C LYS A 136 -20.17 -8.66 -5.43
N GLN A 137 -18.97 -8.15 -5.72
CA GLN A 137 -18.64 -6.74 -5.79
C GLN A 137 -18.04 -6.51 -7.17
N TYR A 138 -18.53 -5.49 -7.85
CA TYR A 138 -18.05 -5.08 -9.17
C TYR A 138 -17.36 -3.74 -9.01
N SER A 139 -16.22 -3.59 -9.69
CA SER A 139 -15.38 -2.42 -9.54
C SER A 139 -14.70 -2.06 -10.85
N GLU A 140 -14.36 -0.78 -10.99
CA GLU A 140 -13.63 -0.25 -12.12
C GLU A 140 -12.57 0.76 -11.64
N TRP A 141 -11.50 0.89 -12.42
CA TRP A 141 -10.48 1.90 -12.16
C TRP A 141 -10.96 3.26 -12.65
N THR A 142 -11.06 4.22 -11.75
CA THR A 142 -11.54 5.57 -12.05
C THR A 142 -10.50 6.59 -11.62
N GLU A 143 -10.14 7.53 -12.51
CA GLU A 143 -9.26 8.65 -12.15
C GLU A 143 -9.87 9.45 -10.99
N THR A 144 -9.05 9.87 -10.04
CA THR A 144 -9.49 10.56 -8.82
C THR A 144 -10.31 11.82 -9.11
N LYS A 145 -9.95 12.59 -10.14
CA LYS A 145 -10.68 13.80 -10.55
C LYS A 145 -12.09 13.51 -11.11
N ASN A 146 -12.39 12.27 -11.50
CA ASN A 146 -13.68 11.85 -12.02
C ASN A 146 -14.56 11.15 -10.95
N LEU A 147 -14.01 10.93 -9.75
CA LEU A 147 -14.76 10.43 -8.60
C LEU A 147 -15.61 11.56 -8.00
N ASN A 148 -16.76 11.18 -7.43
CA ASN A 148 -17.69 12.14 -6.83
C ASN A 148 -17.98 11.80 -5.36
N PRO A 149 -18.31 12.80 -4.53
CA PRO A 149 -18.94 12.56 -3.24
C PRO A 149 -20.09 11.57 -3.36
N GLY A 150 -20.07 10.55 -2.49
CA GLY A 150 -21.04 9.46 -2.49
C GLY A 150 -20.58 8.20 -3.21
N ASP A 151 -19.55 8.26 -4.06
CA ASP A 151 -18.93 7.06 -4.64
C ASP A 151 -18.27 6.19 -3.57
N TYR A 152 -18.28 4.88 -3.77
CA TYR A 152 -17.57 3.93 -2.94
C TYR A 152 -16.25 3.53 -3.60
N ILE A 153 -15.17 3.51 -2.82
CA ILE A 153 -13.85 3.04 -3.25
C ILE A 153 -13.38 1.89 -2.35
N SER A 154 -12.55 1.02 -2.90
CA SER A 154 -12.06 -0.17 -2.19
C SER A 154 -10.90 0.15 -1.26
N VAL A 155 -10.88 -0.50 -0.10
CA VAL A 155 -9.71 -0.60 0.79
C VAL A 155 -9.16 -2.02 0.77
N HIS A 156 -7.89 -2.18 1.11
CA HIS A 156 -7.27 -3.51 1.10
C HIS A 156 -7.82 -4.41 2.20
N ASN A 157 -7.99 -5.69 1.87
CA ASN A 157 -8.29 -6.72 2.84
C ASN A 157 -7.01 -7.44 3.27
N HIS A 158 -6.40 -7.00 4.38
CA HIS A 158 -5.17 -7.60 4.92
C HIS A 158 -5.38 -8.70 5.95
N ARG A 159 -6.58 -9.30 6.05
CA ARG A 159 -6.84 -10.36 7.06
C ARG A 159 -5.94 -11.58 6.90
N GLU A 160 -5.53 -11.89 5.66
CA GLU A 160 -4.64 -13.01 5.34
C GLU A 160 -3.17 -12.57 5.23
N ALA A 161 -2.83 -11.34 5.64
CA ALA A 161 -1.45 -10.88 5.64
C ALA A 161 -0.61 -11.70 6.61
N GLN A 162 0.56 -12.13 6.14
CA GLN A 162 1.55 -12.72 7.04
C GLN A 162 1.99 -11.68 8.08
N HIS A 163 2.30 -12.14 9.29
CA HIS A 163 2.85 -11.28 10.32
C HIS A 163 4.20 -10.72 9.84
N TRP A 164 4.32 -9.40 9.84
CA TRP A 164 5.56 -8.73 9.47
C TRP A 164 6.48 -8.53 10.69
N ASP A 165 7.77 -8.70 10.44
CA ASP A 165 8.81 -8.46 11.43
C ASP A 165 9.40 -7.06 11.26
N SER A 166 9.58 -6.37 12.38
CA SER A 166 10.24 -5.06 12.49
C SER A 166 10.69 -4.88 13.94
N PHE A 167 11.08 -3.67 14.33
CA PHE A 167 11.38 -3.39 15.72
C PHE A 167 10.09 -3.33 16.57
N GLY A 168 10.29 -3.52 17.87
CA GLY A 168 9.24 -3.41 18.88
C GLY A 168 8.58 -4.75 19.21
N THR A 169 8.26 -4.93 20.49
CA THR A 169 7.60 -6.14 20.99
C THR A 169 6.15 -5.88 21.39
N PHE A 170 5.39 -6.96 21.58
CA PHE A 170 4.03 -6.87 22.12
C PHE A 170 3.98 -6.15 23.47
N ASP A 171 4.89 -6.46 24.38
CA ASP A 171 4.88 -5.91 25.73
C ASP A 171 5.20 -4.41 25.74
N GLU A 172 6.18 -3.99 24.92
CA GLU A 172 6.49 -2.57 24.69
C GLU A 172 5.27 -1.84 24.12
N GLY A 173 4.62 -2.44 23.12
CA GLY A 173 3.39 -1.94 22.53
C GLY A 173 2.33 -1.71 23.60
N TRP A 174 2.02 -2.73 24.40
CA TRP A 174 0.98 -2.63 25.43
C TRP A 174 1.28 -1.52 26.44
N LEU A 175 2.52 -1.44 26.93
CA LEU A 175 2.95 -0.40 27.87
C LEU A 175 2.80 1.01 27.29
N ILE A 176 3.20 1.21 26.03
CA ILE A 176 3.12 2.51 25.35
C ILE A 176 1.66 2.87 25.03
N GLY A 177 0.87 1.92 24.52
CA GLY A 177 -0.55 2.14 24.25
C GLY A 177 -1.33 2.52 25.50
N ASN A 178 -1.06 1.84 26.62
CA ASN A 178 -1.68 2.14 27.90
C ASN A 178 -1.22 3.49 28.46
N LEU A 179 0.06 3.85 28.28
CA LEU A 179 0.59 5.17 28.62
C LEU A 179 -0.11 6.28 27.83
N ILE A 180 -0.27 6.12 26.51
CA ILE A 180 -0.92 7.10 25.63
C ILE A 180 -2.38 7.31 26.01
N GLY A 181 -3.12 6.24 26.30
CA GLY A 181 -4.53 6.38 26.70
C GLY A 181 -4.70 7.00 28.08
N ASN A 182 -4.41 6.22 29.12
CA ASN A 182 -4.74 6.57 30.51
C ASN A 182 -3.56 7.02 31.37
N GLY A 183 -2.34 6.97 30.83
CA GLY A 183 -1.15 7.39 31.54
C GLY A 183 -0.85 8.90 31.44
N SER A 184 0.28 9.32 31.97
CA SER A 184 0.86 10.65 31.71
C SER A 184 2.37 10.61 31.86
N ILE A 185 3.08 11.46 31.15
CA ILE A 185 4.50 11.72 31.44
C ILE A 185 4.57 12.96 32.35
N SER A 186 5.51 12.99 33.27
CA SER A 186 5.72 14.14 34.17
C SER A 186 7.21 14.43 34.30
N SER A 187 7.55 15.71 34.43
CA SER A 187 8.91 16.14 34.71
C SER A 187 9.12 16.18 36.22
N THR A 188 10.25 15.64 36.66
CA THR A 188 10.70 15.70 38.06
C THR A 188 12.11 16.27 38.11
N GLN A 189 12.58 16.63 39.30
CA GLN A 189 13.97 17.06 39.53
C GLN A 189 15.01 16.03 39.07
N TRP A 190 14.64 14.75 38.90
CA TRP A 190 15.56 13.65 38.53
C TRP A 190 15.33 13.16 37.10
N GLY A 191 14.50 13.88 36.32
CA GLY A 191 14.19 13.55 34.92
C GLY A 191 12.69 13.29 34.68
N LYS A 192 12.39 12.75 33.50
CA LYS A 192 11.02 12.43 33.08
C LYS A 192 10.59 11.07 33.64
N THR A 193 9.36 10.98 34.14
CA THR A 193 8.76 9.74 34.65
C THR A 193 7.41 9.50 33.98
N ALA A 194 7.12 8.24 33.66
CA ALA A 194 5.83 7.83 33.13
C ALA A 194 4.95 7.33 34.27
N LEU A 195 3.68 7.70 34.23
CA LEU A 195 2.67 7.37 35.22
C LEU A 195 1.58 6.56 34.53
N LEU A 196 1.43 5.29 34.89
CA LEU A 196 0.27 4.48 34.51
C LEU A 196 -0.76 4.54 35.63
N ARG A 197 -2.04 4.71 35.29
CA ARG A 197 -3.14 4.83 36.25
C ARG A 197 -4.23 3.82 35.93
N TYR A 198 -4.75 3.17 36.97
CA TYR A 198 -5.83 2.20 36.86
C TYR A 198 -6.92 2.50 37.88
N TRP A 199 -8.16 2.51 37.42
CA TRP A 199 -9.37 2.76 38.21
C TRP A 199 -10.26 1.52 38.20
N GLU A 200 -11.35 1.59 38.98
CA GLU A 200 -12.43 0.60 39.03
C GLU A 200 -11.99 -0.75 39.62
N ASP A 201 -12.86 -1.76 39.50
CA ASP A 201 -12.68 -3.09 40.10
C ASP A 201 -11.48 -3.84 39.52
N SER A 202 -11.13 -3.58 38.25
CA SER A 202 -9.98 -4.19 37.60
C SER A 202 -8.63 -3.54 37.94
N GLN A 203 -8.58 -2.51 38.81
CA GLN A 203 -7.36 -1.72 39.02
C GLN A 203 -6.17 -2.54 39.53
N GLU A 204 -6.43 -3.53 40.39
CA GLU A 204 -5.37 -4.38 40.94
C GLU A 204 -4.81 -5.33 39.88
N GLU A 205 -5.67 -6.03 39.16
CA GLU A 205 -5.25 -6.98 38.11
C GLU A 205 -4.49 -6.28 36.99
N MET A 206 -4.99 -5.15 36.51
CA MET A 206 -4.32 -4.34 35.49
C MET A 206 -2.98 -3.80 36.01
N GLY A 207 -2.92 -3.40 37.28
CA GLY A 207 -1.68 -3.00 37.93
C GLY A 207 -0.65 -4.13 38.00
N LYS A 208 -1.06 -5.36 38.36
CA LYS A 208 -0.17 -6.54 38.38
C LYS A 208 0.36 -6.85 36.99
N HIS A 209 -0.50 -6.82 35.99
CA HIS A 209 -0.10 -7.03 34.60
C HIS A 209 0.93 -6.00 34.14
N ALA A 210 0.67 -4.71 34.39
CA ALA A 210 1.59 -3.64 34.03
C ALA A 210 2.94 -3.74 34.74
N VAL A 211 2.96 -4.06 36.05
CA VAL A 211 4.22 -4.30 36.78
C VAL A 211 4.98 -5.50 36.20
N ALA A 212 4.28 -6.59 35.86
CA ALA A 212 4.92 -7.77 35.28
C ALA A 212 5.57 -7.46 33.92
N LEU A 213 4.87 -6.72 33.05
CA LEU A 213 5.43 -6.26 31.78
C LEU A 213 6.60 -5.30 31.99
N LEU A 214 6.49 -4.34 32.91
CA LEU A 214 7.61 -3.43 33.22
C LEU A 214 8.86 -4.18 33.66
N LYS A 215 8.74 -5.18 34.55
CA LYS A 215 9.87 -6.00 35.01
C LYS A 215 10.48 -6.86 33.89
N LYS A 216 9.67 -7.25 32.90
CA LYS A 216 10.11 -8.08 31.78
C LYS A 216 10.79 -7.23 30.68
N THR A 217 10.24 -6.06 30.41
CA THR A 217 10.56 -5.26 29.22
C THR A 217 11.61 -4.19 29.49
N VAL A 218 11.66 -3.65 30.71
CA VAL A 218 12.60 -2.61 31.09
C VAL A 218 13.24 -2.92 32.45
N ASP A 219 14.30 -2.22 32.83
CA ASP A 219 14.97 -2.39 34.12
C ASP A 219 14.18 -1.73 35.27
N TYR A 220 12.92 -2.16 35.45
CA TYR A 220 12.00 -1.58 36.41
C TYR A 220 12.29 -2.05 37.85
N ALA A 221 12.85 -1.15 38.66
CA ALA A 221 13.22 -1.41 40.06
C ALA A 221 12.04 -1.33 41.07
N GLY A 222 10.80 -1.17 40.61
CA GLY A 222 9.66 -1.00 41.50
C GLY A 222 9.33 -2.27 42.31
N THR A 223 9.13 -2.09 43.62
CA THR A 223 8.91 -3.18 44.58
C THR A 223 7.43 -3.55 44.77
N THR A 224 6.51 -2.68 44.38
CA THR A 224 5.06 -2.93 44.52
C THR A 224 4.59 -3.99 43.52
N GLU A 225 3.69 -4.88 43.94
CA GLU A 225 3.10 -5.91 43.07
C GLU A 225 2.14 -5.32 42.01
N SER A 226 1.41 -4.24 42.34
CA SER A 226 0.36 -3.67 41.48
C SER A 226 0.33 -2.13 41.47
N GLY A 227 1.44 -1.49 41.84
CA GLY A 227 1.51 -0.04 42.01
C GLY A 227 0.98 0.46 43.36
N HIS A 228 1.19 1.74 43.62
CA HIS A 228 0.73 2.41 44.83
C HIS A 228 -0.76 2.73 44.75
N TYR A 229 -1.53 2.41 45.81
CA TYR A 229 -2.96 2.65 45.86
C TYR A 229 -3.29 3.95 46.60
N TYR A 230 -3.89 4.90 45.88
CA TYR A 230 -4.36 6.17 46.43
C TYR A 230 -5.80 6.03 46.94
N LYS A 231 -5.95 5.84 48.26
CA LYS A 231 -7.25 5.58 48.90
C LYS A 231 -8.30 6.67 48.67
N GLN A 232 -7.91 7.95 48.66
CA GLN A 232 -8.86 9.06 48.55
C GLN A 232 -9.42 9.21 47.13
N GLN A 233 -8.62 8.88 46.12
CA GLN A 233 -8.98 9.01 44.72
C GLN A 233 -9.39 7.69 44.05
N ASN A 234 -9.35 6.57 44.80
CA ASN A 234 -9.71 5.22 44.38
C ASN A 234 -9.05 4.79 43.05
N TYR A 235 -7.73 4.94 42.97
CA TYR A 235 -6.95 4.44 41.83
C TYR A 235 -5.55 3.96 42.24
N ARG A 236 -4.97 3.09 41.41
CA ARG A 236 -3.57 2.66 41.51
C ARG A 236 -2.70 3.44 40.53
N VAL A 237 -1.50 3.83 40.96
CA VAL A 237 -0.48 4.43 40.11
C VAL A 237 0.77 3.55 40.06
N ILE A 238 1.39 3.49 38.89
CA ILE A 238 2.74 2.97 38.71
C ILE A 238 3.58 4.08 38.12
N GLN A 239 4.74 4.35 38.73
CA GLN A 239 5.69 5.35 38.25
C GLN A 239 6.92 4.64 37.70
N SER A 240 7.37 5.01 36.52
CA SER A 240 8.54 4.39 35.90
C SER A 240 9.30 5.38 35.02
N THR A 241 10.53 5.68 35.41
CA THR A 241 11.48 6.45 34.57
C THR A 241 11.88 5.66 33.34
N GLU A 242 11.97 4.33 33.47
CA GLU A 242 12.42 3.43 32.42
C GLU A 242 11.34 3.29 31.34
N LEU A 243 10.07 3.33 31.74
CA LEU A 243 8.96 3.44 30.79
C LEU A 243 8.96 4.80 30.07
N ALA A 244 9.32 5.91 30.74
CA ALA A 244 9.46 7.19 30.05
C ALA A 244 10.62 7.18 29.03
N LYS A 245 11.72 6.48 29.32
CA LYS A 245 12.82 6.26 28.36
C LYS A 245 12.37 5.38 27.19
N LEU A 246 11.63 4.32 27.46
CA LEU A 246 11.03 3.48 26.42
C LEU A 246 10.07 4.29 25.54
N ALA A 247 9.14 5.04 26.13
CA ALA A 247 8.22 5.90 25.37
C ALA A 247 8.99 6.92 24.51
N ALA A 248 10.03 7.55 25.05
CA ALA A 248 10.88 8.47 24.31
C ALA A 248 11.63 7.79 23.16
N SER A 249 11.96 6.50 23.25
CA SER A 249 12.55 5.76 22.13
C SER A 249 11.57 5.58 20.97
N TYR A 250 10.26 5.72 21.20
CA TYR A 250 9.20 5.77 20.18
C TYR A 250 8.72 7.21 19.91
N ASP A 251 9.50 8.22 20.29
CA ASP A 251 9.19 9.65 20.14
C ASP A 251 7.93 10.11 20.91
N VAL A 252 7.44 9.29 21.84
CA VAL A 252 6.35 9.63 22.77
C VAL A 252 6.94 10.33 23.98
N THR A 253 6.64 11.63 24.10
CA THR A 253 7.25 12.51 25.09
C THR A 253 6.19 13.30 25.87
N LEU A 254 6.63 14.11 26.84
CA LEU A 254 5.74 15.01 27.58
C LEU A 254 5.00 15.99 26.64
N ASP A 255 5.70 16.49 25.63
CA ASP A 255 5.20 17.52 24.71
C ASP A 255 4.42 16.91 23.53
N ASN A 256 4.67 15.63 23.23
CA ASN A 256 3.96 14.87 22.23
C ASN A 256 3.61 13.47 22.74
N LYS A 257 2.39 13.32 23.26
CA LYS A 257 1.88 12.05 23.78
C LYS A 257 1.12 11.23 22.71
N MET A 258 1.10 11.69 21.46
CA MET A 258 0.36 11.01 20.39
C MET A 258 1.13 9.81 19.86
N PRO A 259 0.45 8.84 19.22
CA PRO A 259 1.13 7.81 18.44
C PRO A 259 1.98 8.49 17.37
N THR A 260 3.20 8.01 17.16
CA THR A 260 4.18 8.64 16.26
C THR A 260 4.38 7.80 15.01
N ARG A 261 5.09 8.38 14.04
CA ARG A 261 5.57 7.63 12.86
C ARG A 261 6.30 6.34 13.24
N LYS A 262 7.12 6.37 14.29
CA LYS A 262 7.88 5.22 14.77
C LYS A 262 6.99 4.10 15.31
N ILE A 263 5.83 4.44 15.87
CA ILE A 263 4.82 3.47 16.27
C ILE A 263 4.18 2.81 15.04
N GLU A 264 3.88 3.55 13.98
CA GLU A 264 3.34 2.98 12.73
C GLU A 264 4.37 2.09 11.99
N GLU A 265 5.67 2.33 12.14
CA GLU A 265 6.74 1.54 11.48
C GLU A 265 7.08 0.22 12.20
N ALA A 266 6.50 0.01 13.39
CA ALA A 266 6.80 -1.11 14.28
C ALA A 266 6.25 -2.47 13.77
N SER A 267 6.65 -3.53 14.46
CA SER A 267 6.30 -4.92 14.14
C SER A 267 4.80 -5.21 14.31
N TYR A 268 4.36 -6.32 13.72
CA TYR A 268 3.01 -6.85 13.94
C TYR A 268 2.73 -7.08 15.42
N ALA A 269 3.68 -7.69 16.14
CA ALA A 269 3.54 -7.95 17.58
C ALA A 269 3.36 -6.64 18.37
N PHE A 270 4.15 -5.61 18.05
CA PHE A 270 4.01 -4.29 18.65
C PHE A 270 2.64 -3.67 18.37
N TYR A 271 2.14 -3.75 17.12
CA TYR A 271 0.80 -3.27 16.76
C TYR A 271 -0.29 -3.90 17.65
N CYS A 272 -0.27 -5.23 17.79
CA CYS A 272 -1.24 -5.95 18.62
C CYS A 272 -1.18 -5.51 20.09
N GLY A 273 0.02 -5.39 20.63
CA GLY A 273 0.24 -4.92 22.00
C GLY A 273 -0.24 -3.48 22.19
N PHE A 274 0.19 -2.58 21.30
CA PHE A 274 -0.15 -1.16 21.33
C PHE A 274 -1.65 -0.91 21.29
N LEU A 275 -2.33 -1.55 20.32
CA LEU A 275 -3.76 -1.44 20.20
C LEU A 275 -4.46 -2.04 21.43
N ARG A 276 -4.03 -3.21 21.93
CA ARG A 276 -4.61 -3.80 23.16
C ARG A 276 -4.48 -2.84 24.34
N GLY A 277 -3.28 -2.31 24.59
CA GLY A 277 -3.02 -1.38 25.70
C GLY A 277 -3.83 -0.09 25.62
N LEU A 278 -4.00 0.46 24.41
CA LEU A 278 -4.80 1.66 24.17
C LEU A 278 -6.31 1.40 24.32
N PHE A 279 -6.82 0.29 23.80
CA PHE A 279 -8.23 -0.11 23.96
C PHE A 279 -8.55 -0.54 25.41
N ASP A 280 -7.59 -1.12 26.14
CA ASP A 280 -7.73 -1.39 27.57
C ASP A 280 -7.82 -0.10 28.38
N ALA A 281 -7.14 0.96 27.96
CA ALA A 281 -7.26 2.28 28.54
C ALA A 281 -8.62 2.92 28.19
N ASP A 282 -8.83 3.25 26.91
CA ASP A 282 -9.88 4.17 26.48
C ASP A 282 -10.96 3.52 25.61
N GLY A 283 -10.81 2.21 25.35
CA GLY A 283 -11.77 1.45 24.57
C GLY A 283 -13.02 1.08 25.37
N SER A 284 -14.13 0.82 24.68
CA SER A 284 -15.36 0.31 25.28
C SER A 284 -16.04 -0.69 24.37
N VAL A 285 -16.81 -1.60 24.95
CA VAL A 285 -17.64 -2.56 24.21
C VAL A 285 -19.10 -2.13 24.38
N GLN A 286 -19.72 -1.68 23.30
CA GLN A 286 -21.07 -1.11 23.31
C GLN A 286 -22.04 -1.92 22.45
N GLY A 287 -23.33 -1.64 22.66
CA GLY A 287 -24.41 -2.19 21.85
C GLY A 287 -25.17 -3.33 22.52
N SER A 288 -26.05 -3.96 21.75
CA SER A 288 -26.94 -5.04 22.18
C SER A 288 -27.32 -5.93 20.99
N GLN A 289 -27.96 -7.08 21.26
CA GLN A 289 -28.43 -7.96 20.19
C GLN A 289 -29.38 -7.27 19.19
N GLN A 290 -30.12 -6.26 19.62
CA GLN A 290 -31.09 -5.55 18.78
C GLN A 290 -30.44 -4.41 17.97
N LYS A 291 -29.47 -3.71 18.56
CA LYS A 291 -28.85 -2.52 17.95
C LYS A 291 -27.50 -2.79 17.27
N GLY A 292 -27.02 -4.04 17.33
CA GLY A 292 -25.68 -4.41 16.90
C GLY A 292 -24.65 -4.25 18.02
N ILE A 293 -23.51 -4.94 17.88
CA ILE A 293 -22.37 -4.87 18.79
C ILE A 293 -21.31 -4.00 18.13
N SER A 294 -20.59 -3.21 18.91
CA SER A 294 -19.45 -2.42 18.43
C SER A 294 -18.37 -2.32 19.50
N ILE A 295 -17.12 -2.25 19.07
CA ILE A 295 -15.99 -1.87 19.91
C ILE A 295 -15.66 -0.42 19.56
N ARG A 296 -15.47 0.43 20.56
CA ARG A 296 -15.25 1.87 20.37
C ARG A 296 -13.98 2.32 21.07
N LEU A 297 -13.32 3.31 20.50
CA LEU A 297 -12.19 4.01 21.11
C LEU A 297 -12.46 5.51 21.06
N SER A 298 -12.62 6.13 22.22
CA SER A 298 -12.89 7.57 22.32
C SER A 298 -11.56 8.31 22.54
N GLN A 299 -11.30 9.36 21.76
CA GLN A 299 -10.10 10.21 21.92
C GLN A 299 -10.44 11.68 21.68
N SER A 300 -9.74 12.58 22.37
CA SER A 300 -9.87 14.02 22.15
C SER A 300 -9.18 14.47 20.86
N ASN A 301 -8.06 13.85 20.50
CA ASN A 301 -7.30 14.15 19.30
C ASN A 301 -7.73 13.26 18.13
N LEU A 302 -8.19 13.88 17.03
CA LEU A 302 -8.64 13.18 15.83
C LEU A 302 -7.51 12.44 15.11
N GLU A 303 -6.31 13.01 15.06
CA GLU A 303 -5.16 12.43 14.38
C GLU A 303 -4.70 11.14 15.07
N THR A 304 -4.82 11.04 16.40
CA THR A 304 -4.64 9.77 17.12
C THR A 304 -5.57 8.68 16.57
N LEU A 305 -6.85 9.00 16.34
CA LEU A 305 -7.81 8.03 15.79
C LEU A 305 -7.49 7.68 14.33
N GLN A 306 -7.03 8.63 13.52
CA GLN A 306 -6.63 8.37 12.13
C GLN A 306 -5.41 7.46 12.05
N ILE A 307 -4.43 7.62 12.96
CA ILE A 307 -3.28 6.71 13.07
C ILE A 307 -3.76 5.32 13.46
N VAL A 308 -4.58 5.21 14.51
CA VAL A 308 -5.15 3.92 14.96
C VAL A 308 -5.97 3.26 13.86
N GLN A 309 -6.75 4.03 13.08
CA GLN A 309 -7.52 3.52 11.94
C GLN A 309 -6.62 2.90 10.86
N ARG A 310 -5.49 3.55 10.52
CA ARG A 310 -4.50 2.96 9.59
C ARG A 310 -3.85 1.70 10.16
N MET A 311 -3.51 1.71 11.46
CA MET A 311 -2.93 0.54 12.11
C MET A 311 -3.89 -0.66 12.09
N LEU A 312 -5.17 -0.44 12.41
CA LEU A 312 -6.21 -1.46 12.35
C LEU A 312 -6.44 -1.97 10.92
N ALA A 313 -6.43 -1.09 9.92
CA ALA A 313 -6.61 -1.49 8.52
C ALA A 313 -5.53 -2.47 8.05
N ARG A 314 -4.28 -2.30 8.49
CA ARG A 314 -3.17 -3.23 8.20
C ARG A 314 -3.33 -4.60 8.85
N LEU A 315 -4.06 -4.68 9.97
CA LEU A 315 -4.48 -5.93 10.61
C LEU A 315 -5.77 -6.51 9.99
N GLY A 316 -6.29 -5.92 8.90
CA GLY A 316 -7.54 -6.36 8.27
C GLY A 316 -8.81 -5.98 9.03
N ILE A 317 -8.73 -4.98 9.92
CA ILE A 317 -9.84 -4.44 10.72
C ILE A 317 -10.20 -3.04 10.19
N ILE A 318 -11.30 -2.92 9.45
CA ILE A 318 -11.80 -1.63 8.98
C ILE A 318 -12.65 -0.97 10.07
N SER A 319 -12.49 0.33 10.25
CA SER A 319 -13.17 1.11 11.30
C SER A 319 -13.67 2.45 10.77
N THR A 320 -14.64 3.03 11.48
CA THR A 320 -15.25 4.32 11.16
C THR A 320 -14.96 5.33 12.26
N ILE A 321 -14.52 6.53 11.90
CA ILE A 321 -14.33 7.64 12.83
C ILE A 321 -15.55 8.57 12.78
N TYR A 322 -16.19 8.77 13.92
CA TYR A 322 -17.22 9.77 14.15
C TYR A 322 -16.61 10.98 14.85
N GLN A 323 -16.69 12.14 14.20
CA GLN A 323 -16.20 13.40 14.76
C GLN A 323 -17.24 14.01 15.72
N GLU A 324 -17.34 13.43 16.92
CA GLU A 324 -18.19 13.88 18.02
C GLU A 324 -17.35 14.58 19.12
N ARG A 325 -17.95 14.91 20.26
CA ARG A 325 -17.23 15.42 21.43
C ARG A 325 -17.43 14.47 22.62
N PRO A 326 -16.49 13.54 22.87
CA PRO A 326 -15.21 13.30 22.17
C PRO A 326 -15.36 12.59 20.81
N ASN A 327 -14.31 12.58 19.99
CA ASN A 327 -14.30 11.80 18.74
C ASN A 327 -14.27 10.30 19.08
N GLU A 328 -14.90 9.47 18.25
CA GLU A 328 -14.94 8.02 18.45
C GLU A 328 -14.54 7.25 17.19
N LEU A 329 -13.62 6.30 17.33
CA LEU A 329 -13.38 5.25 16.34
C LEU A 329 -14.23 4.03 16.70
N VAL A 330 -14.91 3.46 15.71
CA VAL A 330 -15.87 2.36 15.88
C VAL A 330 -15.49 1.19 14.99
N ILE A 331 -15.37 0.02 15.60
CA ILE A 331 -15.20 -1.28 14.94
C ILE A 331 -16.52 -2.03 15.02
N SER A 332 -17.04 -2.42 13.86
CA SER A 332 -18.31 -3.13 13.70
C SER A 332 -18.16 -4.30 12.73
N ASN A 333 -19.27 -4.98 12.40
CA ASN A 333 -19.28 -6.11 11.47
C ASN A 333 -18.42 -7.28 11.98
N ASP A 334 -18.06 -8.21 11.10
CA ASP A 334 -17.17 -9.32 11.41
C ASP A 334 -15.73 -8.89 11.76
N ASN A 335 -15.36 -7.61 11.60
CA ASN A 335 -14.10 -7.07 12.13
C ASN A 335 -14.02 -7.23 13.66
N ILE A 336 -15.15 -7.37 14.36
CA ILE A 336 -15.18 -7.64 15.81
C ILE A 336 -14.51 -8.98 16.14
N TYR A 337 -14.71 -10.02 15.31
CA TYR A 337 -14.06 -11.30 15.51
C TYR A 337 -12.56 -11.20 15.30
N VAL A 338 -12.15 -10.48 14.25
CA VAL A 338 -10.74 -10.23 13.94
C VAL A 338 -10.07 -9.43 15.07
N PHE A 339 -10.74 -8.40 15.57
CA PHE A 339 -10.26 -7.65 16.73
C PHE A 339 -10.12 -8.56 17.95
N GLN A 340 -11.12 -9.38 18.27
CA GLN A 340 -11.09 -10.27 19.45
C GLN A 340 -9.90 -11.23 19.40
N ASP A 341 -9.61 -11.78 18.22
CA ASP A 341 -8.55 -12.75 17.99
C ASP A 341 -7.14 -12.12 18.03
N ILE A 342 -6.96 -11.01 17.30
CA ILE A 342 -5.65 -10.38 17.11
C ILE A 342 -5.32 -9.40 18.25
N VAL A 343 -6.26 -8.50 18.56
CA VAL A 343 -6.05 -7.39 19.51
C VAL A 343 -6.61 -7.75 20.88
N GLY A 344 -7.89 -8.06 21.03
CA GLY A 344 -8.52 -8.44 22.30
C GLY A 344 -8.43 -7.37 23.39
N PHE A 345 -8.76 -7.76 24.62
CA PHE A 345 -8.65 -6.91 25.81
C PHE A 345 -7.90 -7.66 26.91
N GLN A 346 -6.97 -7.00 27.59
CA GLN A 346 -6.40 -7.50 28.85
C GLN A 346 -7.35 -7.19 30.02
N LYS A 347 -8.13 -6.11 29.96
CA LYS A 347 -9.07 -5.74 31.02
C LYS A 347 -10.23 -6.75 31.08
N PRO A 348 -10.40 -7.50 32.19
CA PRO A 348 -11.35 -8.62 32.26
C PRO A 348 -12.78 -8.22 31.98
N ASP A 349 -13.24 -7.07 32.50
CA ASP A 349 -14.63 -6.63 32.30
C ASP A 349 -14.93 -6.39 30.81
N LYS A 350 -13.98 -5.81 30.08
CA LYS A 350 -14.11 -5.56 28.63
C LYS A 350 -14.06 -6.87 27.85
N ALA A 351 -13.10 -7.74 28.16
CA ALA A 351 -12.97 -9.06 27.52
C ALA A 351 -14.23 -9.92 27.73
N ASN A 352 -14.69 -10.04 28.97
CA ASN A 352 -15.88 -10.81 29.34
C ASN A 352 -17.15 -10.24 28.70
N ARG A 353 -17.28 -8.90 28.66
CA ARG A 353 -18.40 -8.24 27.99
C ARG A 353 -18.42 -8.52 26.50
N LEU A 354 -17.27 -8.43 25.82
CA LEU A 354 -17.15 -8.76 24.40
C LEU A 354 -17.53 -10.21 24.14
N ASN A 355 -16.95 -11.14 24.88
CA ASN A 355 -17.22 -12.58 24.78
C ASN A 355 -18.72 -12.87 24.98
N LYS A 356 -19.34 -12.28 26.00
CA LYS A 356 -20.78 -12.46 26.28
C LYS A 356 -21.66 -11.93 25.16
N LEU A 357 -21.34 -10.77 24.61
CA LEU A 357 -22.11 -10.17 23.52
C LEU A 357 -21.99 -10.99 22.24
N ILE A 358 -20.78 -11.41 21.88
CA ILE A 358 -20.52 -12.25 20.70
C ILE A 358 -21.23 -13.60 20.82
N ASN A 359 -21.07 -14.32 21.94
CA ASN A 359 -21.69 -15.63 22.15
C ASN A 359 -23.21 -15.55 22.25
N GLY A 360 -23.74 -14.42 22.73
CA GLY A 360 -25.17 -14.17 22.78
C GLY A 360 -25.77 -13.77 21.41
N TYR A 361 -24.96 -13.43 20.41
CA TYR A 361 -25.45 -12.87 19.17
C TYR A 361 -26.08 -13.96 18.28
N LYS A 362 -27.41 -13.94 18.14
CA LYS A 362 -28.18 -15.01 17.48
C LYS A 362 -28.00 -15.10 15.96
N ARG A 363 -27.50 -14.04 15.33
CA ARG A 363 -27.29 -13.96 13.87
C ARG A 363 -25.80 -13.88 13.59
N LYS A 364 -25.37 -14.27 12.40
CA LYS A 364 -23.99 -13.98 11.97
C LYS A 364 -23.83 -12.47 11.82
N LEU A 365 -22.71 -11.91 12.32
CA LEU A 365 -22.36 -10.51 12.06
C LEU A 365 -22.23 -10.28 10.55
N ASN A 366 -22.57 -9.07 10.11
CA ASN A 366 -22.40 -8.69 8.71
C ASN A 366 -20.92 -8.80 8.32
N ARG A 367 -20.66 -9.26 7.11
CA ARG A 367 -19.29 -9.33 6.58
C ARG A 367 -18.81 -7.94 6.19
N GLU A 368 -17.59 -7.60 6.56
CA GLU A 368 -16.91 -6.40 6.07
C GLU A 368 -16.71 -6.47 4.55
N ARG A 369 -17.08 -5.40 3.87
CA ARG A 369 -17.05 -5.28 2.42
C ARG A 369 -15.75 -4.65 1.92
N PHE A 370 -14.95 -4.07 2.82
CA PHE A 370 -13.70 -3.41 2.48
C PHE A 370 -13.91 -2.30 1.47
N VAL A 371 -14.89 -1.46 1.74
CA VAL A 371 -15.24 -0.29 0.95
C VAL A 371 -15.45 0.90 1.87
N ILE A 372 -15.12 2.09 1.37
CA ILE A 372 -15.31 3.36 2.06
C ILE A 372 -15.98 4.35 1.11
N LYS A 373 -16.77 5.27 1.64
CA LYS A 373 -17.56 6.21 0.86
C LYS A 373 -16.89 7.57 0.81
N ILE A 374 -16.66 8.09 -0.39
CA ILE A 374 -16.10 9.43 -0.58
C ILE A 374 -17.06 10.47 0.01
N LYS A 375 -16.55 11.28 0.92
CA LYS A 375 -17.26 12.42 1.48
C LYS A 375 -17.01 13.66 0.63
N GLU A 376 -15.74 13.93 0.32
CA GLU A 376 -15.32 15.09 -0.46
C GLU A 376 -13.95 14.84 -1.10
N ILE A 377 -13.70 15.55 -2.21
CA ILE A 377 -12.40 15.60 -2.89
C ILE A 377 -12.08 17.07 -3.08
N ILE A 378 -10.97 17.53 -2.50
CA ILE A 378 -10.62 18.94 -2.48
C ILE A 378 -9.22 19.17 -3.07
N PRO A 379 -8.95 20.30 -3.74
CA PRO A 379 -7.60 20.69 -4.09
C PRO A 379 -6.72 20.83 -2.84
N ASP A 380 -5.49 20.33 -2.91
CA ASP A 380 -4.57 20.28 -1.77
C ASP A 380 -3.14 20.68 -2.18
N GLY A 381 -3.04 21.80 -2.88
CA GLY A 381 -1.77 22.42 -3.23
C GLY A 381 -1.02 21.73 -4.37
N VAL A 382 0.29 22.02 -4.42
CA VAL A 382 1.23 21.53 -5.43
C VAL A 382 2.49 21.08 -4.70
N GLU A 383 2.87 19.82 -4.87
CA GLU A 383 4.03 19.23 -4.18
C GLU A 383 4.68 18.11 -5.02
N GLU A 384 5.79 17.59 -4.51
CA GLU A 384 6.45 16.41 -5.08
C GLU A 384 5.58 15.17 -4.93
N VAL A 385 5.41 14.45 -6.04
CA VAL A 385 4.60 13.25 -6.09
C VAL A 385 5.36 12.08 -6.71
N PHE A 386 5.06 10.91 -6.20
CA PHE A 386 5.83 9.68 -6.37
C PHE A 386 4.94 8.55 -6.84
N ASP A 387 5.54 7.54 -7.42
CA ASP A 387 4.82 6.36 -7.89
C ASP A 387 5.73 5.13 -7.86
N CYS A 388 5.13 3.95 -8.00
CA CYS A 388 5.84 2.69 -8.17
C CYS A 388 5.13 1.78 -9.19
N THR A 389 5.86 0.76 -9.64
CA THR A 389 5.27 -0.35 -10.39
C THR A 389 5.37 -1.60 -9.55
N VAL A 390 4.21 -2.20 -9.25
CA VAL A 390 4.08 -3.58 -8.76
C VAL A 390 3.65 -4.49 -9.92
N PRO A 391 4.57 -5.28 -10.51
CA PRO A 391 4.25 -6.14 -11.64
C PRO A 391 3.16 -7.18 -11.32
N GLY A 392 2.40 -7.57 -12.34
CA GLY A 392 1.31 -8.55 -12.23
C GLY A 392 -0.01 -7.92 -11.75
N VAL A 393 -0.10 -7.57 -10.47
CA VAL A 393 -1.36 -7.10 -9.84
C VAL A 393 -1.71 -5.65 -10.13
N SER A 394 -0.74 -4.86 -10.58
CA SER A 394 -0.88 -3.48 -11.06
C SER A 394 -1.56 -2.52 -10.07
N ARG A 395 -1.31 -2.71 -8.77
CA ARG A 395 -1.89 -1.90 -7.69
C ARG A 395 -0.97 -1.92 -6.47
N PHE A 396 -1.19 -1.04 -5.51
CA PHE A 396 -0.53 -1.05 -4.21
C PHE A 396 -1.42 -0.42 -3.13
N ASP A 397 -1.05 -0.66 -1.87
CA ASP A 397 -1.69 -0.06 -0.69
C ASP A 397 -1.25 1.39 -0.51
N ALA A 398 -2.22 2.32 -0.42
CA ALA A 398 -1.98 3.74 -0.15
C ALA A 398 -2.87 4.22 0.99
N ASN A 399 -2.32 4.32 2.21
CA ASN A 399 -3.07 4.59 3.45
C ASN A 399 -4.24 3.61 3.71
N GLY A 400 -4.15 2.36 3.24
CA GLY A 400 -5.25 1.39 3.30
C GLY A 400 -6.13 1.34 2.03
N ILE A 401 -6.04 2.34 1.15
CA ILE A 401 -6.87 2.45 -0.06
C ILE A 401 -6.18 1.76 -1.24
N VAL A 402 -6.97 1.10 -2.08
CA VAL A 402 -6.48 0.42 -3.28
C VAL A 402 -6.17 1.43 -4.39
N ALA A 403 -4.88 1.66 -4.64
CA ALA A 403 -4.34 2.55 -5.65
C ALA A 403 -3.80 1.75 -6.86
N HIS A 404 -4.01 2.24 -8.08
CA HIS A 404 -3.44 1.61 -9.28
C HIS A 404 -1.95 1.99 -9.45
N ASN A 405 -1.16 1.14 -10.10
CA ASN A 405 0.20 1.49 -10.51
C ASN A 405 0.25 2.69 -11.47
N CYS A 406 1.44 3.24 -11.64
CA CYS A 406 1.79 3.97 -12.86
C CYS A 406 1.49 3.14 -14.10
N GLY A 407 0.61 3.64 -14.95
CA GLY A 407 0.56 3.23 -16.36
C GLY A 407 1.70 3.89 -17.12
N GLU A 408 2.97 3.65 -16.74
CA GLU A 408 4.04 3.85 -17.71
C GLU A 408 3.89 2.72 -18.74
N ILE A 409 3.18 3.00 -19.83
CA ILE A 409 3.36 2.23 -21.05
C ILE A 409 4.79 2.56 -21.54
N ILE A 410 5.81 1.93 -20.94
CA ILE A 410 7.14 1.86 -21.56
C ILE A 410 7.02 0.86 -22.71
N GLY A 411 6.40 1.32 -23.80
CA GLY A 411 6.07 0.52 -24.97
C GLY A 411 7.29 0.14 -25.82
N ASN A 412 8.41 -0.30 -25.25
CA ASN A 412 9.55 -0.74 -26.07
C ASN A 412 10.28 -2.02 -25.62
N ASN A 413 10.15 -2.49 -24.37
CA ASN A 413 10.99 -3.60 -23.89
C ASN A 413 10.26 -4.88 -23.47
N PHE A 414 8.92 -4.90 -23.40
CA PHE A 414 8.19 -6.05 -22.83
C PHE A 414 7.83 -7.16 -23.83
N HIS A 415 8.15 -6.99 -25.13
CA HIS A 415 7.70 -7.91 -26.19
C HIS A 415 8.82 -8.37 -27.13
N CYS A 416 10.04 -8.54 -26.60
CA CYS A 416 11.16 -9.06 -27.38
C CYS A 416 11.37 -10.57 -27.14
N VAL A 417 11.58 -11.32 -28.21
CA VAL A 417 11.91 -12.75 -28.24
C VAL A 417 13.12 -12.99 -29.15
N SER A 418 13.78 -14.15 -29.03
CA SER A 418 14.83 -14.53 -29.98
C SER A 418 14.31 -14.56 -31.41
N GLY A 419 15.16 -14.23 -32.38
CA GLY A 419 14.84 -14.30 -33.81
C GLY A 419 14.54 -15.70 -34.30
N ASP A 420 15.01 -16.72 -33.60
CA ASP A 420 14.73 -18.13 -33.88
C ASP A 420 13.31 -18.55 -33.44
N THR A 421 12.60 -17.70 -32.70
CA THR A 421 11.21 -17.96 -32.30
C THR A 421 10.34 -18.09 -33.55
N LEU A 422 9.52 -19.13 -33.60
CA LEU A 422 8.66 -19.42 -34.74
C LEU A 422 7.32 -18.67 -34.63
N LEU A 423 6.91 -18.04 -35.72
CA LEU A 423 5.58 -17.50 -35.94
C LEU A 423 4.72 -18.53 -36.68
N ILE A 424 3.48 -18.69 -36.22
CA ILE A 424 2.45 -19.44 -36.94
C ILE A 424 1.82 -18.50 -37.96
N THR A 425 2.10 -18.71 -39.24
CA THR A 425 1.54 -17.95 -40.35
C THR A 425 0.55 -18.80 -41.14
N LYS A 426 -0.22 -18.21 -42.05
CA LYS A 426 -1.18 -18.96 -42.88
C LYS A 426 -0.52 -19.98 -43.80
N ASP A 427 0.73 -19.75 -44.17
CA ASP A 427 1.52 -20.55 -45.11
C ASP A 427 2.56 -21.47 -44.43
N GLY A 428 2.74 -21.38 -43.11
CA GLY A 428 3.61 -22.30 -42.37
C GLY A 428 4.11 -21.78 -41.03
N LEU A 429 5.20 -22.38 -40.55
CA LEU A 429 5.97 -21.86 -39.42
C LEU A 429 7.19 -21.14 -39.96
N HIS A 430 7.35 -19.85 -39.65
CA HIS A 430 8.51 -19.06 -40.06
C HIS A 430 9.22 -18.51 -38.85
N SER A 431 10.56 -18.50 -38.84
CA SER A 431 11.29 -17.85 -37.75
C SER A 431 11.17 -16.33 -37.89
N ILE A 432 11.09 -15.61 -36.77
CA ILE A 432 10.93 -14.14 -36.78
C ILE A 432 12.02 -13.47 -37.61
N LYS A 433 13.27 -13.92 -37.50
CA LYS A 433 14.41 -13.36 -38.25
C LYS A 433 14.24 -13.47 -39.76
N ASP A 434 13.52 -14.47 -40.27
CA ASP A 434 13.34 -14.72 -41.70
C ASP A 434 12.26 -13.81 -42.30
N VAL A 435 11.38 -13.26 -41.47
CA VAL A 435 10.23 -12.45 -41.89
C VAL A 435 10.26 -11.01 -41.37
N VAL A 436 11.41 -10.57 -40.86
CA VAL A 436 11.61 -9.17 -40.44
C VAL A 436 11.39 -8.23 -41.62
N GLY A 437 10.57 -7.20 -41.40
CA GLY A 437 10.27 -6.17 -42.39
C GLY A 437 9.24 -6.59 -43.44
N CYS A 438 8.73 -7.82 -43.40
CA CYS A 438 7.65 -8.29 -44.27
C CYS A 438 6.29 -8.15 -43.57
N ASP A 439 5.23 -7.85 -44.34
CA ASP A 439 3.86 -8.01 -43.86
C ASP A 439 3.51 -9.49 -43.79
N VAL A 440 3.18 -9.99 -42.60
CA VAL A 440 2.87 -11.39 -42.35
C VAL A 440 1.58 -11.52 -41.58
N GLU A 441 0.68 -12.41 -42.00
CA GLU A 441 -0.49 -12.77 -41.19
C GLU A 441 -0.14 -13.88 -40.21
N ILE A 442 -0.16 -13.58 -38.92
CA ILE A 442 0.16 -14.51 -37.84
C ILE A 442 -1.09 -14.90 -37.04
N TRP A 443 -1.10 -16.10 -36.48
CA TRP A 443 -2.13 -16.55 -35.54
C TRP A 443 -1.82 -16.05 -34.12
N ASN A 444 -2.71 -15.27 -33.52
CA ASN A 444 -2.51 -14.71 -32.17
C ASN A 444 -3.19 -15.51 -31.04
N GLY A 445 -3.81 -16.65 -31.37
CA GLY A 445 -4.60 -17.45 -30.43
C GLY A 445 -6.11 -17.29 -30.55
N GLU A 446 -6.58 -16.20 -31.16
CA GLU A 446 -8.01 -15.91 -31.37
C GLU A 446 -8.35 -15.74 -32.86
N ASN A 447 -7.52 -15.02 -33.62
CA ASN A 447 -7.70 -14.76 -35.04
C ASN A 447 -6.35 -14.57 -35.78
N TRP A 448 -6.43 -14.46 -37.11
CA TRP A 448 -5.31 -14.08 -37.96
C TRP A 448 -5.13 -12.57 -37.94
N SER A 449 -3.92 -12.10 -37.61
CA SER A 449 -3.55 -10.69 -37.51
C SER A 449 -2.37 -10.38 -38.43
N GLN A 450 -2.50 -9.34 -39.25
CA GLN A 450 -1.40 -8.86 -40.08
C GLN A 450 -0.42 -8.04 -39.22
N VAL A 451 0.86 -8.39 -39.25
CA VAL A 451 1.93 -7.79 -38.47
C VAL A 451 3.20 -7.63 -39.32
N GLN A 452 4.06 -6.69 -38.94
CA GLN A 452 5.38 -6.53 -39.53
C GLN A 452 6.45 -6.69 -38.44
N PRO A 453 7.11 -7.86 -38.34
CA PRO A 453 8.16 -8.08 -37.35
C PRO A 453 9.36 -7.15 -37.57
N PHE A 454 9.98 -6.67 -36.50
CA PHE A 454 11.20 -5.87 -36.62
C PHE A 454 12.23 -6.17 -35.54
N LYS A 455 13.49 -5.87 -35.85
CA LYS A 455 14.61 -6.09 -34.95
C LYS A 455 14.68 -4.96 -33.91
N THR A 456 14.69 -5.32 -32.63
CA THR A 456 14.71 -4.35 -31.51
C THR A 456 16.07 -4.24 -30.83
N GLY A 457 17.00 -5.17 -31.06
CA GLY A 457 18.34 -5.13 -30.46
C GLY A 457 19.30 -6.19 -30.98
N SER A 458 20.57 -6.10 -30.57
CA SER A 458 21.61 -7.12 -30.80
C SER A 458 22.36 -7.36 -29.48
N SER A 459 22.87 -8.58 -29.27
CA SER A 459 23.69 -8.94 -28.10
C SER A 459 23.00 -8.78 -26.72
N LEU A 460 21.70 -9.05 -26.63
CA LEU A 460 20.96 -9.05 -25.35
C LEU A 460 21.07 -10.42 -24.64
N PHE A 461 21.09 -10.41 -23.31
CA PHE A 461 20.94 -11.63 -22.51
C PHE A 461 19.50 -12.15 -22.62
N LEU A 462 19.34 -13.41 -23.03
CA LEU A 462 18.04 -14.07 -23.13
C LEU A 462 17.97 -15.25 -22.15
N TYR A 463 16.86 -15.36 -21.43
CA TYR A 463 16.52 -16.47 -20.55
C TYR A 463 15.76 -17.54 -21.32
N ARG A 464 16.16 -18.80 -21.15
CA ARG A 464 15.52 -19.96 -21.77
C ARG A 464 14.39 -20.48 -20.87
N PHE A 465 13.19 -20.54 -21.41
CA PHE A 465 12.03 -21.16 -20.77
C PHE A 465 11.75 -22.53 -21.41
N LEU A 466 11.65 -23.58 -20.61
CA LEU A 466 11.30 -24.94 -21.06
C LEU A 466 9.85 -25.24 -20.70
N PHE A 467 9.05 -25.64 -21.70
CA PHE A 467 7.66 -26.05 -21.52
C PHE A 467 7.53 -27.56 -21.68
N ALA A 468 6.62 -28.19 -20.94
CA ALA A 468 6.47 -29.64 -20.88
C ALA A 468 6.04 -30.31 -22.21
N ALA A 469 5.61 -29.55 -23.22
CA ALA A 469 5.02 -30.09 -24.44
C ALA A 469 5.52 -29.50 -25.78
N PHE A 470 6.38 -28.47 -25.81
CA PHE A 470 6.90 -27.83 -27.05
C PHE A 470 8.28 -27.18 -26.81
N PRO A 471 9.10 -26.92 -27.86
CA PRO A 471 10.48 -26.52 -27.67
C PRO A 471 10.59 -25.12 -27.06
N TYR A 472 11.67 -24.97 -26.30
CA TYR A 472 12.09 -23.83 -25.50
C TYR A 472 11.92 -22.45 -26.16
N LEU A 473 11.70 -21.41 -25.36
CA LEU A 473 11.59 -20.01 -25.80
C LEU A 473 12.64 -19.13 -25.10
N PHE A 474 13.20 -18.15 -25.81
CA PHE A 474 14.23 -17.24 -25.30
C PHE A 474 13.71 -15.80 -25.23
N SER A 475 13.79 -15.14 -24.07
CA SER A 475 13.31 -13.75 -23.86
C SER A 475 14.21 -12.96 -22.88
N PRO A 476 14.30 -11.61 -22.98
CA PRO A 476 14.99 -10.78 -21.96
C PRO A 476 14.35 -10.89 -20.56
N GLU A 477 14.93 -10.26 -19.53
CA GLU A 477 14.58 -10.39 -18.09
C GLU A 477 13.06 -10.33 -17.72
N TYR A 478 12.15 -9.87 -18.59
CA TYR A 478 10.72 -9.72 -18.30
C TYR A 478 9.78 -10.01 -19.50
N PRO A 479 9.43 -11.26 -19.80
CA PRO A 479 8.32 -11.55 -20.71
C PRO A 479 6.96 -11.57 -20.00
N LEU A 480 5.94 -10.99 -20.66
CA LEU A 480 4.53 -11.28 -20.36
C LEU A 480 4.10 -12.49 -21.22
N PHE A 481 3.84 -13.64 -20.59
CA PHE A 481 3.23 -14.80 -21.25
C PHE A 481 1.85 -15.09 -20.65
N PHE A 482 0.86 -15.38 -21.50
CA PHE A 482 -0.39 -15.99 -21.08
C PHE A 482 -0.20 -17.52 -21.09
N VAL A 483 -0.10 -18.14 -19.92
CA VAL A 483 0.06 -19.60 -19.78
C VAL A 483 -1.12 -20.15 -18.97
N LYS A 484 -1.76 -21.20 -19.48
CA LYS A 484 -3.03 -21.71 -18.92
C LYS A 484 -2.88 -22.68 -17.74
N ASP A 485 -1.69 -23.22 -17.47
CA ASP A 485 -1.41 -24.09 -16.31
C ASP A 485 0.10 -24.12 -16.02
N LEU A 486 0.51 -24.11 -14.75
CA LEU A 486 1.93 -24.25 -14.36
C LEU A 486 2.13 -25.22 -13.20
N SER A 487 3.05 -26.16 -13.39
CA SER A 487 3.89 -26.76 -12.37
C SER A 487 5.35 -26.39 -12.68
N LEU A 488 6.07 -25.80 -11.71
CA LEU A 488 7.43 -25.31 -11.88
C LEU A 488 8.45 -26.40 -11.49
N ILE A 489 9.46 -26.64 -12.33
CA ILE A 489 10.67 -27.42 -12.02
C ILE A 489 11.87 -26.45 -12.16
N PRO A 490 12.79 -26.37 -11.17
CA PRO A 490 13.95 -25.48 -11.26
C PRO A 490 15.03 -26.02 -12.23
N LEU A 491 15.66 -25.11 -13.00
CA LEU A 491 16.77 -25.41 -13.92
C LEU A 491 18.14 -25.19 -13.28
N SER A 492 19.12 -26.01 -13.68
CA SER A 492 20.51 -26.04 -13.18
C SER A 492 21.57 -25.61 -14.22
N GLU A 493 21.20 -24.88 -15.28
CA GLU A 493 22.14 -24.44 -16.33
C GLU A 493 22.20 -22.89 -16.47
N PRO A 494 23.36 -22.32 -16.83
CA PRO A 494 23.56 -20.88 -16.96
C PRO A 494 22.89 -20.27 -18.23
N PRO A 495 22.63 -18.95 -18.26
CA PRO A 495 22.03 -18.26 -19.41
C PRO A 495 22.94 -18.33 -20.65
N LEU A 496 22.31 -18.44 -21.83
CA LEU A 496 22.97 -18.43 -23.15
C LEU A 496 23.06 -16.99 -23.69
N GLN A 497 24.22 -16.61 -24.22
CA GLN A 497 24.42 -15.36 -24.95
C GLN A 497 23.89 -15.54 -26.39
N ALA A 498 22.91 -14.74 -26.81
CA ALA A 498 22.37 -14.75 -28.17
C ALA A 498 22.78 -13.49 -28.93
N ASP A 499 23.10 -13.64 -30.22
CA ASP A 499 23.62 -12.53 -31.03
C ASP A 499 22.55 -11.47 -31.37
N LEU A 500 21.25 -11.80 -31.38
CA LEU A 500 20.18 -10.94 -31.93
C LEU A 500 18.82 -11.07 -31.19
N SER A 501 18.10 -9.95 -31.00
CA SER A 501 16.76 -9.90 -30.37
C SER A 501 15.73 -9.15 -31.22
N TYR A 502 14.48 -9.64 -31.25
CA TYR A 502 13.45 -9.19 -32.18
C TYR A 502 12.11 -8.96 -31.45
N ALA A 503 11.24 -8.08 -31.96
CA ALA A 503 9.89 -7.90 -31.44
C ALA A 503 8.83 -8.12 -32.52
N VAL A 504 7.65 -8.58 -32.08
CA VAL A 504 6.47 -8.76 -32.93
C VAL A 504 5.32 -8.03 -32.24
N PHE A 505 4.83 -6.96 -32.86
CA PHE A 505 3.70 -6.21 -32.35
C PHE A 505 2.39 -6.78 -32.89
N PHE A 506 1.47 -7.14 -32.00
CA PHE A 506 0.07 -7.35 -32.38
C PHE A 506 -0.59 -5.97 -32.51
N LEU A 507 -0.69 -5.46 -33.74
CA LEU A 507 -1.37 -4.18 -33.99
C LEU A 507 -2.89 -4.36 -33.83
N LYS A 508 -3.41 -4.09 -32.63
CA LYS A 508 -4.61 -3.27 -32.45
C LYS A 508 -4.75 -2.78 -31.00
N PRO A 509 -5.02 -1.48 -30.77
CA PRO A 509 -5.49 -1.01 -29.47
C PRO A 509 -6.82 -1.71 -29.15
N PRO A 510 -7.14 -2.00 -27.87
CA PRO A 510 -8.47 -2.45 -27.52
C PRO A 510 -9.47 -1.34 -27.86
N GLN A 511 -10.15 -1.48 -28.99
CA GLN A 511 -11.47 -0.90 -29.15
C GLN A 511 -12.39 -1.64 -28.19
N TYR A 512 -12.92 -0.90 -27.22
CA TYR A 512 -14.07 -1.28 -26.40
C TYR A 512 -15.14 -2.00 -27.23
N ILE A 513 -15.33 -3.31 -27.06
CA ILE A 513 -16.61 -3.99 -27.32
C ILE A 513 -16.78 -5.20 -26.36
N ARG A 514 -17.71 -5.01 -25.41
CA ARG A 514 -18.51 -5.93 -24.56
C ARG A 514 -17.86 -7.02 -23.72
#